data_AF-A0A848RRT6-F1
#
_entry.id   AF-A0A848RRT6-F1
#
_cell.length_a   1.000
_cell.length_b   1.000
_cell.length_c   1.000
_cell.angle_alpha   90.00
_cell.angle_beta   90.00
_cell.angle_gamma   90.00
#
_symmetry.space_group_name_H-M   'P 1'
#
loop_
_entity.id
_entity.type
_entity.pdbx_description
1 polymer ?
#
loop_
_entity_poly.entity_id
_entity_poly.type
_entity_poly.pdbx_seq_one_letter_code
_entity_poly.pdbx_strand_id
1 'polypeptide(L)'
;MPDEAPRIREDRLPQPIRDIVIAAVEEAQRRGDSAVAPEHLMLAIAAGSDSRASAVLADFGIGHDALDHALDVEAARSLAVIGIDELDPALLTATNRTATRPSWVSTTREVFRRAQVAGGRRRGRSAELDVLYGIVTANVGTVPRALEYAGVDRDALIGRVERERLVADDDPQRGAQGLSAQERQVIRRDAQRRMQDARHQAQRDAQARRRETQRAARAPQRDSRASEADAGSDSATGSEPTSD
;
A
#
# COMPACT_ATOMS: atom_id res chain seq x y z
N MET A 1 -26.74 -16.29 8.08
CA MET A 1 -26.92 -15.89 6.67
C MET A 1 -25.85 -14.85 6.38
N PRO A 2 -24.77 -15.15 5.63
CA PRO A 2 -23.82 -14.10 5.28
C PRO A 2 -24.51 -13.14 4.31
N ASP A 3 -24.44 -11.85 4.65
CA ASP A 3 -24.97 -10.73 3.89
C ASP A 3 -24.34 -10.70 2.49
N GLU A 4 -25.09 -11.14 1.49
CA GLU A 4 -24.67 -11.12 0.09
C GLU A 4 -24.85 -9.71 -0.46
N ALA A 5 -24.05 -8.78 0.08
CA ALA A 5 -24.04 -7.39 -0.33
C ALA A 5 -23.84 -7.30 -1.85
N PRO A 6 -24.62 -6.47 -2.57
CA PRO A 6 -24.71 -6.51 -4.02
C PRO A 6 -23.32 -6.38 -4.63
N ARG A 7 -22.83 -7.44 -5.26
CA ARG A 7 -21.56 -7.44 -5.98
C ARG A 7 -21.75 -6.46 -7.12
N ILE A 8 -20.99 -5.37 -7.17
CA ILE A 8 -20.90 -4.57 -8.39
C ILE A 8 -20.56 -5.58 -9.48
N ARG A 9 -21.40 -5.69 -10.52
CA ARG A 9 -21.13 -6.58 -11.65
C ARG A 9 -19.88 -6.02 -12.35
N GLU A 10 -18.71 -6.47 -11.90
CA GLU A 10 -17.38 -6.02 -12.36
C GLU A 10 -17.25 -6.12 -13.89
N ASP A 11 -18.01 -7.03 -14.47
CA ASP A 11 -18.21 -7.33 -15.89
C ASP A 11 -18.94 -6.22 -16.69
N ARG A 12 -19.44 -5.16 -16.03
CA ARG A 12 -20.01 -3.96 -16.68
C ARG A 12 -19.25 -2.66 -16.45
N LEU A 13 -18.08 -2.70 -15.79
CA LEU A 13 -17.26 -1.51 -15.59
C LEU A 13 -16.51 -1.11 -16.87
N PRO A 14 -16.39 0.19 -17.19
CA PRO A 14 -15.47 0.67 -18.23
C PRO A 14 -14.05 0.13 -18.01
N GLN A 15 -13.32 -0.20 -19.08
CA GLN A 15 -11.95 -0.76 -18.99
C GLN A 15 -10.99 0.06 -18.09
N PRO A 16 -10.97 1.41 -18.14
CA PRO A 16 -10.11 2.19 -17.24
C PRO A 16 -10.43 1.97 -15.76
N ILE A 17 -11.71 1.84 -15.40
CA ILE A 17 -12.12 1.54 -14.03
C ILE A 17 -11.69 0.13 -13.65
N ARG A 18 -11.81 -0.84 -14.58
CA ARG A 18 -11.38 -2.21 -14.34
C ARG A 18 -9.89 -2.31 -14.01
N ASP A 19 -9.06 -1.57 -14.74
CA ASP A 19 -7.61 -1.51 -14.50
C ASP A 19 -7.31 -0.93 -13.11
N ILE A 20 -7.98 0.16 -12.71
CA ILE A 20 -7.86 0.74 -11.37
C ILE A 20 -8.27 -0.28 -10.30
N VAL A 21 -9.39 -0.98 -10.50
CA VAL A 21 -9.90 -1.97 -9.54
C VAL A 21 -8.90 -3.12 -9.36
N ILE A 22 -8.31 -3.63 -10.44
CA ILE A 22 -7.31 -4.70 -10.36
C ILE A 22 -6.06 -4.19 -9.61
N ALA A 23 -5.57 -3.01 -9.95
CA ALA A 23 -4.42 -2.41 -9.27
C ALA A 23 -4.69 -2.11 -7.78
N ALA A 24 -5.92 -1.73 -7.42
CA ALA A 24 -6.31 -1.49 -6.04
C ALA A 24 -6.40 -2.80 -5.23
N VAL A 25 -6.80 -3.91 -5.86
CA VAL A 25 -6.72 -5.24 -5.24
C VAL A 25 -5.27 -5.61 -4.94
N GLU A 26 -4.35 -5.35 -5.87
CA GLU A 26 -2.92 -5.57 -5.63
C GLU A 26 -2.41 -4.69 -4.50
N GLU A 27 -2.90 -3.45 -4.38
CA GLU A 27 -2.50 -2.55 -3.31
C GLU A 27 -3.01 -3.01 -1.95
N ALA A 28 -4.28 -3.42 -1.85
CA ALA A 28 -4.81 -4.00 -0.63
C ALA A 28 -3.99 -5.22 -0.20
N GLN A 29 -3.60 -6.08 -1.14
CA GLN A 29 -2.72 -7.21 -0.85
C GLN A 29 -1.32 -6.79 -0.41
N ARG A 30 -0.73 -5.75 -1.02
CA ARG A 30 0.58 -5.21 -0.61
C ARG A 30 0.55 -4.66 0.81
N ARG A 31 -0.53 -3.98 1.18
CA ARG A 31 -0.75 -3.43 2.53
C ARG A 31 -1.24 -4.47 3.55
N GLY A 32 -1.56 -5.69 3.11
CA GLY A 32 -2.04 -6.77 3.99
C GLY A 32 -3.53 -6.65 4.35
N ASP A 33 -4.28 -5.81 3.65
CA ASP A 33 -5.69 -5.55 3.92
C ASP A 33 -6.60 -6.62 3.31
N SER A 34 -7.59 -7.06 4.08
CA SER A 34 -8.56 -8.08 3.68
C SER A 34 -9.68 -7.57 2.78
N ALA A 35 -9.76 -6.25 2.58
CA ALA A 35 -10.81 -5.60 1.81
C ALA A 35 -10.26 -4.37 1.06
N VAL A 36 -10.81 -4.12 -0.13
CA VAL A 36 -10.44 -2.94 -0.93
C VAL A 36 -11.18 -1.71 -0.40
N ALA A 37 -10.42 -0.79 0.17
CA ALA A 37 -10.84 0.53 0.67
C ALA A 37 -10.44 1.68 -0.30
N PRO A 38 -11.00 2.91 -0.15
CA PRO A 38 -10.71 4.06 -1.03
C PRO A 38 -9.23 4.42 -1.19
N GLU A 39 -8.42 4.24 -0.15
CA GLU A 39 -6.97 4.45 -0.14
C GLU A 39 -6.26 3.59 -1.18
N HIS A 40 -6.68 2.34 -1.34
CA HIS A 40 -6.15 1.42 -2.35
C HIS A 40 -6.48 1.85 -3.78
N LEU A 41 -7.69 2.40 -3.98
CA LEU A 41 -8.07 2.98 -5.28
C LEU A 41 -7.21 4.21 -5.58
N MET A 42 -6.96 5.05 -4.58
CA MET A 42 -6.17 6.27 -4.76
C MET A 42 -4.68 5.95 -5.01
N LEU A 43 -4.12 4.98 -4.31
CA LEU A 43 -2.77 4.45 -4.55
C LEU A 43 -2.65 3.85 -5.96
N ALA A 44 -3.65 3.10 -6.40
CA ALA A 44 -3.71 2.59 -7.77
C ALA A 44 -3.73 3.71 -8.83
N ILE A 45 -4.49 4.78 -8.59
CA ILE A 45 -4.51 5.97 -9.45
C ILE A 45 -3.15 6.67 -9.43
N ALA A 46 -2.56 6.89 -8.25
CA ALA A 46 -1.27 7.57 -8.09
C ALA A 46 -0.11 6.80 -8.75
N ALA A 47 -0.20 5.47 -8.82
CA ALA A 47 0.77 4.61 -9.50
C ALA A 47 0.64 4.63 -11.03
N GLY A 48 -0.52 4.99 -11.57
CA GLY A 48 -0.78 5.01 -13.01
C GLY A 48 -0.10 6.20 -13.69
N SER A 49 1.04 6.00 -14.37
CA SER A 49 1.87 7.09 -14.91
C SER A 49 1.22 7.93 -16.04
N ASP A 50 0.12 7.45 -16.63
CA ASP A 50 -0.38 7.92 -17.92
C ASP A 50 -1.81 8.47 -17.87
N SER A 51 -2.31 8.84 -16.69
CA SER A 51 -3.68 9.32 -16.54
C SER A 51 -3.74 10.77 -16.07
N ARG A 52 -4.80 11.48 -16.49
CA ARG A 52 -5.05 12.84 -15.99
C ARG A 52 -5.26 12.87 -14.49
N ALA A 53 -5.83 11.79 -13.93
CA ALA A 53 -6.04 11.69 -12.49
C ALA A 53 -4.71 11.60 -11.74
N SER A 54 -3.74 10.81 -12.23
CA SER A 54 -2.41 10.75 -11.61
C SER A 54 -1.61 12.03 -11.80
N ALA A 55 -1.72 12.70 -12.96
CA ALA A 55 -1.10 14.00 -13.19
C ALA A 55 -1.62 15.05 -12.21
N VAL A 56 -2.94 15.10 -11.97
CA VAL A 56 -3.54 15.99 -10.96
C VAL A 56 -3.02 15.67 -9.56
N LEU A 57 -2.86 14.40 -9.20
CA LEU A 57 -2.28 14.03 -7.91
C LEU A 57 -0.80 14.47 -7.80
N ALA A 58 -0.02 14.26 -8.85
CA ALA A 58 1.38 14.68 -8.91
C ALA A 58 1.57 16.20 -8.80
N ASP A 59 0.67 17.00 -9.40
CA ASP A 59 0.65 18.47 -9.25
C ASP A 59 0.54 18.91 -7.77
N PHE A 60 -0.05 18.05 -6.92
CA PHE A 60 -0.21 18.28 -5.47
C PHE A 60 0.86 17.56 -4.63
N GLY A 61 1.90 17.01 -5.26
CA GLY A 61 2.95 16.24 -4.57
C GLY A 61 2.52 14.84 -4.13
N ILE A 62 1.36 14.36 -4.60
CA ILE A 62 0.79 13.06 -4.22
C ILE A 62 1.22 12.02 -5.26
N GLY A 63 2.45 11.53 -5.14
CA GLY A 63 2.88 10.29 -5.78
C GLY A 63 2.45 9.04 -5.00
N HIS A 64 2.64 7.85 -5.57
CA HIS A 64 2.33 6.58 -4.89
C HIS A 64 3.08 6.46 -3.55
N ASP A 65 4.41 6.62 -3.55
CA ASP A 65 5.23 6.54 -2.31
C ASP A 65 4.84 7.59 -1.27
N ALA A 66 4.56 8.82 -1.72
CA ALA A 66 4.16 9.92 -0.83
C ALA A 66 2.79 9.65 -0.18
N LEU A 67 1.85 9.10 -0.95
CA LEU A 67 0.54 8.71 -0.45
C LEU A 67 0.62 7.52 0.50
N ASP A 68 1.43 6.50 0.18
CA ASP A 68 1.61 5.33 1.05
C ASP A 68 2.19 5.73 2.41
N HIS A 69 3.21 6.60 2.40
CA HIS A 69 3.78 7.17 3.62
C HIS A 69 2.74 7.97 4.42
N ALA A 70 1.92 8.79 3.75
CA ALA A 70 0.88 9.57 4.41
C ALA A 70 -0.19 8.69 5.09
N LEU A 71 -0.50 7.53 4.50
CA LEU A 71 -1.41 6.55 5.08
C LEU A 71 -0.80 5.85 6.31
N ASP A 72 0.50 5.58 6.30
CA ASP A 72 1.18 5.04 7.48
C ASP A 72 1.19 6.04 8.64
N VAL A 73 1.44 7.32 8.35
CA VAL A 73 1.33 8.41 9.33
C VAL A 73 -0.09 8.53 9.88
N GLU A 74 -1.11 8.41 9.00
CA GLU A 74 -2.52 8.44 9.41
C GLU A 74 -2.87 7.30 10.37
N ALA A 75 -2.42 6.08 10.07
CA ALA A 75 -2.66 4.90 10.89
C ALA A 75 -2.01 5.05 12.27
N ALA A 76 -0.74 5.46 12.31
CA ALA A 76 0.00 5.69 13.55
C ALA A 76 -0.67 6.76 14.41
N ARG A 77 -1.08 7.90 13.83
CA ARG A 77 -1.76 8.98 14.55
C ARG A 77 -3.14 8.57 15.06
N SER A 78 -3.87 7.79 14.27
CA SER A 78 -5.20 7.30 14.69
C SER A 78 -5.11 6.36 15.88
N LEU A 79 -4.04 5.57 15.99
CA LEU A 79 -3.80 4.67 17.11
C LEU A 79 -3.26 5.39 18.35
N ALA A 80 -2.41 6.40 18.15
CA ALA A 80 -1.91 7.26 19.24
C ALA A 80 -3.05 7.96 20.01
N VAL A 81 -4.16 8.30 19.34
CA VAL A 81 -5.35 8.90 19.99
C VAL A 81 -5.93 8.01 21.11
N ILE A 82 -5.77 6.70 21.02
CA ILE A 82 -6.22 5.74 22.05
C ILE A 82 -5.07 5.26 22.95
N GLY A 83 -3.92 5.95 22.92
CA GLY A 83 -2.75 5.65 23.75
C GLY A 83 -1.92 4.46 23.26
N ILE A 84 -2.06 4.08 21.98
CA ILE A 84 -1.20 3.08 21.35
C ILE A 84 -0.11 3.82 20.59
N ASP A 85 1.00 4.07 21.28
CA ASP A 85 2.22 4.66 20.73
C ASP A 85 3.22 3.56 20.36
N GLU A 86 3.96 3.74 19.25
CA GLU A 86 5.07 2.87 18.83
C GLU A 86 4.71 1.38 18.65
N LEU A 87 3.90 1.08 17.63
CA LEU A 87 3.65 -0.30 17.23
C LEU A 87 4.85 -0.87 16.47
N ASP A 88 5.31 -2.05 16.86
CA ASP A 88 6.24 -2.83 16.06
C ASP A 88 5.60 -3.14 14.69
N PRO A 89 6.16 -2.66 13.57
CA PRO A 89 5.63 -2.93 12.24
C PRO A 89 5.48 -4.44 11.94
N ALA A 90 6.31 -5.28 12.57
CA ALA A 90 6.22 -6.74 12.42
C ALA A 90 4.94 -7.30 13.05
N LEU A 91 4.39 -6.66 14.08
CA LEU A 91 3.14 -7.07 14.74
C LEU A 91 1.88 -6.59 14.00
N LEU A 92 2.03 -5.57 13.15
CA LEU A 92 0.96 -5.06 12.27
C LEU A 92 0.82 -5.86 10.97
N THR A 93 1.67 -6.87 10.76
CA THR A 93 1.53 -7.76 9.61
C THR A 93 0.27 -8.61 9.80
N ALA A 94 -0.76 -8.34 8.99
CA ALA A 94 -1.99 -9.13 9.01
C ALA A 94 -1.68 -10.62 8.84
N THR A 95 -2.31 -11.46 9.66
CA THR A 95 -2.30 -12.91 9.43
C THR A 95 -2.96 -13.16 8.08
N ASN A 96 -2.17 -13.61 7.11
CA ASN A 96 -2.61 -13.82 5.74
C ASN A 96 -3.67 -14.93 5.72
N ARG A 97 -4.95 -14.57 5.85
CA ARG A 97 -6.05 -15.51 5.66
C ARG A 97 -6.12 -15.76 4.16
N THR A 98 -5.73 -16.99 3.80
CA THR A 98 -5.80 -17.61 2.48
C THR A 98 -6.68 -16.84 1.49
N ALA A 99 -5.99 -16.16 0.57
CA ALA A 99 -6.41 -15.62 -0.73
C ALA A 99 -7.88 -15.88 -1.10
N THR A 100 -8.80 -15.20 -0.43
CA THR A 100 -10.14 -14.98 -0.98
C THR A 100 -10.07 -13.61 -1.64
N ARG A 101 -10.63 -13.47 -2.85
CA ARG A 101 -10.65 -12.18 -3.56
C ARG A 101 -11.17 -11.10 -2.59
N PRO A 102 -10.41 -10.02 -2.32
CA PRO A 102 -10.75 -9.12 -1.23
C PRO A 102 -12.14 -8.52 -1.43
N SER A 103 -12.87 -8.40 -0.32
CA SER A 103 -14.23 -7.84 -0.35
C SER A 103 -14.18 -6.32 -0.50
N TRP A 104 -15.27 -5.70 -0.94
CA TRP A 104 -15.38 -4.24 -1.03
C TRP A 104 -15.90 -3.65 0.28
N VAL A 105 -15.21 -2.66 0.84
CA VAL A 105 -15.73 -1.92 2.00
C VAL A 105 -16.89 -1.00 1.55
N SER A 106 -17.81 -0.69 2.46
CA SER A 106 -18.96 0.19 2.21
C SER A 106 -18.56 1.59 1.71
N THR A 107 -17.46 2.14 2.23
CA THR A 107 -16.89 3.43 1.80
C THR A 107 -16.42 3.41 0.35
N THR A 108 -15.91 2.28 -0.12
CA THR A 108 -15.51 2.10 -1.52
C THR A 108 -16.72 2.07 -2.46
N ARG A 109 -17.84 1.49 -2.03
CA ARG A 109 -19.10 1.55 -2.80
C ARG A 109 -19.61 2.98 -2.91
N GLU A 110 -19.44 3.74 -1.84
CA GLU A 110 -19.83 5.13 -1.76
C GLU A 110 -18.97 6.03 -2.66
N VAL A 111 -17.67 5.75 -2.82
CA VAL A 111 -16.82 6.38 -3.85
C VAL A 111 -17.44 6.22 -5.23
N PHE A 112 -17.80 4.99 -5.60
CA PHE A 112 -18.44 4.75 -6.89
C PHE A 112 -19.82 5.39 -6.99
N ARG A 113 -20.60 5.45 -5.90
CA ARG A 113 -21.89 6.14 -5.89
C ARG A 113 -21.72 7.62 -6.18
N ARG A 114 -20.74 8.29 -5.56
CA ARG A 114 -20.43 9.71 -5.81
C ARG A 114 -19.89 9.94 -7.22
N ALA A 115 -19.04 9.04 -7.70
CA ALA A 115 -18.59 9.02 -9.10
C ALA A 115 -19.75 8.86 -10.09
N GLN A 116 -20.84 8.16 -9.71
CA GLN A 116 -22.02 7.92 -10.55
C GLN A 116 -23.00 9.11 -10.67
N VAL A 117 -22.85 10.19 -9.89
CA VAL A 117 -23.83 11.30 -9.83
C VAL A 117 -23.76 12.25 -11.06
N ALA A 118 -22.86 12.05 -12.02
CA ALA A 118 -22.85 12.79 -13.29
C ALA A 118 -23.09 11.82 -14.49
N GLY A 119 -24.18 12.02 -15.23
CA GLY A 119 -24.79 11.00 -16.10
C GLY A 119 -24.22 10.75 -17.50
N GLY A 120 -24.72 9.68 -18.14
CA GLY A 120 -24.84 9.56 -19.60
C GLY A 120 -23.72 8.83 -20.39
N ARG A 121 -23.97 8.63 -21.70
CA ARG A 121 -23.13 7.89 -22.68
C ARG A 121 -21.70 8.44 -22.90
N ARG A 122 -21.26 9.47 -22.15
CA ARG A 122 -19.91 10.06 -22.16
C ARG A 122 -18.92 9.35 -21.20
N ARG A 123 -19.40 8.34 -20.47
CA ARG A 123 -18.78 7.48 -19.41
C ARG A 123 -17.36 6.92 -19.58
N GLY A 124 -16.69 7.06 -20.72
CA GLY A 124 -15.35 6.48 -20.92
C GLY A 124 -14.19 7.45 -20.66
N ARG A 125 -14.44 8.77 -20.72
CA ARG A 125 -13.38 9.78 -20.86
C ARG A 125 -12.86 10.33 -19.53
N SER A 126 -13.73 10.41 -18.53
CA SER A 126 -13.45 10.98 -17.21
C SER A 126 -13.49 9.95 -16.09
N ALA A 127 -13.59 8.66 -16.43
CA ALA A 127 -13.90 7.59 -15.49
C ALA A 127 -12.93 7.51 -14.29
N GLU A 128 -11.63 7.72 -14.52
CA GLU A 128 -10.64 7.75 -13.44
C GLU A 128 -10.75 9.04 -12.59
N LEU A 129 -11.03 10.17 -13.23
CA LEU A 129 -11.26 11.46 -12.56
C LEU A 129 -12.56 11.43 -11.74
N ASP A 130 -13.59 10.72 -12.19
CA ASP A 130 -14.83 10.52 -11.43
C ASP A 130 -14.57 9.68 -10.17
N VAL A 131 -13.77 8.61 -10.28
CA VAL A 131 -13.35 7.81 -9.13
C VAL A 131 -12.52 8.66 -8.17
N LEU A 132 -11.52 9.39 -8.68
CA LEU A 132 -10.70 10.28 -7.87
C LEU A 132 -11.56 11.33 -7.15
N TYR A 133 -12.49 11.97 -7.87
CA TYR A 133 -13.42 12.94 -7.31
C TYR A 133 -14.27 12.33 -6.18
N GLY A 134 -14.80 11.12 -6.36
CA GLY A 134 -15.55 10.40 -5.34
C GLY A 134 -14.74 10.07 -4.08
N ILE A 135 -13.43 9.86 -4.23
CA ILE A 135 -12.49 9.66 -3.12
C ILE A 135 -12.23 10.97 -2.39
N VAL A 136 -11.77 12.00 -3.12
CA VAL A 136 -11.31 13.25 -2.48
C VAL A 136 -12.46 14.04 -1.85
N THR A 137 -13.69 13.88 -2.33
CA THR A 137 -14.89 14.53 -1.76
C THR A 137 -15.46 13.82 -0.53
N ALA A 138 -14.94 12.65 -0.14
CA ALA A 138 -15.41 11.96 1.05
C ALA A 138 -15.19 12.81 2.31
N ASN A 139 -16.24 13.11 3.07
CA ASN A 139 -16.17 13.99 4.24
C ASN A 139 -15.38 13.40 5.41
N VAL A 140 -15.37 12.06 5.53
CA VAL A 140 -14.71 11.34 6.61
C VAL A 140 -14.07 10.09 6.03
N GLY A 141 -12.88 9.75 6.48
CA GLY A 141 -12.18 8.51 6.11
C GLY A 141 -10.68 8.60 6.36
N THR A 142 -9.98 7.52 5.99
CA THR A 142 -8.51 7.42 6.00
C THR A 142 -7.90 8.43 5.04
N VAL A 143 -8.38 8.47 3.79
CA VAL A 143 -7.82 9.33 2.75
C VAL A 143 -7.87 10.84 3.09
N PRO A 144 -9.01 11.44 3.49
CA PRO A 144 -9.02 12.85 3.88
C PRO A 144 -8.03 13.20 5.00
N ARG A 145 -7.89 12.32 6.01
CA ARG A 145 -6.93 12.50 7.11
C ARG A 145 -5.49 12.33 6.67
N ALA A 146 -5.20 11.36 5.80
CA ALA A 146 -3.87 11.18 5.23
C ALA A 146 -3.43 12.40 4.40
N LEU A 147 -4.34 12.97 3.60
CA LEU A 147 -4.07 14.21 2.86
C LEU A 147 -3.80 15.39 3.79
N GLU A 148 -4.55 15.52 4.88
CA GLU A 148 -4.33 16.54 5.90
C GLU A 148 -2.93 16.39 6.54
N TYR A 149 -2.54 15.17 6.90
CA TYR A 149 -1.20 14.91 7.47
C TYR A 149 -0.07 15.10 6.47
N ALA A 150 -0.33 14.90 5.17
CA ALA A 150 0.60 15.22 4.10
C ALA A 150 0.69 16.73 3.80
N GLY A 151 -0.12 17.57 4.46
CA GLY A 151 -0.15 19.02 4.22
C GLY A 151 -0.78 19.41 2.88
N VAL A 152 -1.59 18.53 2.30
CA VAL A 152 -2.29 18.78 1.04
C VAL A 152 -3.51 19.66 1.28
N ASP A 153 -3.64 20.75 0.53
CA ASP A 153 -4.88 21.52 0.45
C ASP A 153 -5.95 20.70 -0.30
N ARG A 154 -6.80 20.03 0.49
CA ARG A 154 -7.85 19.14 -0.01
C ARG A 154 -8.90 19.90 -0.84
N ASP A 155 -9.23 21.13 -0.48
CA ASP A 155 -10.25 21.90 -1.20
C ASP A 155 -9.72 22.37 -2.56
N ALA A 156 -8.45 22.78 -2.61
CA ALA A 156 -7.77 23.05 -3.86
C ALA A 156 -7.67 21.79 -4.76
N LEU A 157 -7.40 20.62 -4.16
CA LEU A 157 -7.37 19.35 -4.87
C LEU A 157 -8.74 18.99 -5.45
N ILE A 158 -9.81 19.08 -4.65
CA ILE A 158 -11.19 18.84 -5.11
C ILE A 158 -11.51 19.76 -6.29
N GLY A 159 -11.23 21.06 -6.16
CA GLY A 159 -11.49 22.03 -7.23
C GLY A 159 -10.68 21.75 -8.50
N ARG A 160 -9.42 21.28 -8.38
CA ARG A 160 -8.61 20.88 -9.54
C ARG A 160 -9.18 19.65 -10.24
N VAL A 161 -9.52 18.61 -9.49
CA VAL A 161 -10.10 17.36 -10.02
C VAL A 161 -11.43 17.66 -10.73
N GLU A 162 -12.30 18.48 -10.12
CA GLU A 162 -13.58 18.85 -10.72
C GLU A 162 -13.41 19.59 -12.04
N ARG A 163 -12.49 20.56 -12.12
CA ARG A 163 -12.19 21.26 -13.38
C ARG A 163 -11.74 20.31 -14.49
N GLU A 164 -10.80 19.41 -14.19
CA GLU A 164 -10.29 18.44 -15.18
C GLU A 164 -11.38 17.47 -15.65
N ARG A 165 -12.26 17.06 -14.74
CA ARG A 165 -13.41 16.20 -15.03
C ARG A 165 -14.39 16.87 -16.00
N LEU A 166 -14.71 18.15 -15.77
CA LEU A 166 -15.57 18.93 -16.66
C LEU A 166 -14.94 19.16 -18.04
N VAL A 167 -13.65 19.50 -18.10
CA VAL A 167 -12.91 19.67 -19.37
C VAL A 167 -12.90 18.38 -20.20
N ALA A 168 -12.74 17.23 -19.55
CA ALA A 168 -12.77 15.92 -20.22
C ALA A 168 -14.15 15.57 -20.81
N ASP A 169 -15.22 16.14 -20.26
CA ASP A 169 -16.59 15.95 -20.75
C ASP A 169 -16.93 16.86 -21.93
N ASP A 170 -16.31 18.04 -22.02
CA ASP A 170 -16.58 19.10 -22.98
C ASP A 170 -15.76 19.04 -24.29
N ASP A 171 -14.50 18.54 -24.28
CA ASP A 171 -13.64 18.52 -25.48
C ASP A 171 -13.44 17.09 -26.06
N PRO A 172 -14.12 16.75 -27.18
CA PRO A 172 -14.00 15.44 -27.82
C PRO A 172 -12.67 15.19 -28.55
N GLN A 173 -11.89 16.23 -28.88
CA GLN A 173 -10.67 16.13 -29.70
C GLN A 173 -9.40 16.09 -28.84
N ARG A 174 -9.34 16.80 -27.70
CA ARG A 174 -8.20 16.71 -26.76
C ARG A 174 -8.08 15.37 -26.05
N GLY A 175 -9.19 14.63 -25.85
CA GLY A 175 -9.15 13.28 -25.30
C GLY A 175 -8.45 12.26 -26.21
N ALA A 176 -8.52 12.48 -27.54
CA ALA A 176 -7.87 11.65 -28.56
C ALA A 176 -6.40 12.04 -28.80
N GLN A 177 -5.97 13.23 -28.37
CA GLN A 177 -4.57 13.68 -28.40
C GLN A 177 -3.76 13.25 -27.17
N GLY A 178 -4.36 12.50 -26.22
CA GLY A 178 -3.56 11.78 -25.23
C GLY A 178 -2.79 10.65 -25.89
N LEU A 179 -1.60 10.33 -25.36
CA LEU A 179 -0.68 9.26 -25.77
C LEU A 179 -1.37 8.19 -26.63
N SER A 180 -0.86 7.96 -27.84
CA SER A 180 -1.39 6.94 -28.74
C SER A 180 -1.45 5.58 -28.04
N ALA A 181 -2.33 4.68 -28.50
CA ALA A 181 -2.47 3.35 -27.91
C ALA A 181 -1.12 2.59 -27.86
N GLN A 182 -0.23 2.83 -28.83
CA GLN A 182 1.13 2.29 -28.85
C GLN A 182 2.01 2.92 -27.77
N GLU A 183 1.99 4.24 -27.60
CA GLU A 183 2.76 4.93 -26.56
C GLU A 183 2.30 4.52 -25.15
N ARG A 184 0.98 4.40 -24.93
CA ARG A 184 0.43 3.85 -23.68
C ARG A 184 0.89 2.41 -23.43
N GLN A 185 1.01 1.61 -24.49
CA GLN A 185 1.46 0.22 -24.35
C GLN A 185 2.96 0.15 -24.07
N VAL A 186 3.77 1.06 -24.63
CA VAL A 186 5.20 1.18 -24.32
C VAL A 186 5.40 1.62 -22.88
N ILE A 187 4.73 2.68 -22.43
CA ILE A 187 4.88 3.18 -21.07
C ILE A 187 4.35 2.16 -20.05
N ARG A 188 3.22 1.50 -20.31
CA ARG A 188 2.72 0.38 -19.48
C ARG A 188 3.74 -0.76 -19.40
N ARG A 189 4.39 -1.12 -20.51
CA ARG A 189 5.40 -2.18 -20.55
C ARG A 189 6.65 -1.78 -19.76
N ASP A 190 7.05 -0.52 -19.83
CA ASP A 190 8.18 0.02 -19.08
C ASP A 190 7.87 0.11 -17.59
N ALA A 191 6.67 0.52 -17.20
CA ALA A 191 6.19 0.50 -15.83
C ALA A 191 6.13 -0.94 -15.27
N GLN A 192 5.63 -1.91 -16.05
CA GLN A 192 5.65 -3.33 -15.68
C GLN A 192 7.07 -3.86 -15.48
N ARG A 193 8.02 -3.48 -16.34
CA ARG A 193 9.43 -3.83 -16.17
C ARG A 193 10.00 -3.24 -14.88
N ARG A 194 9.80 -1.95 -14.63
CA ARG A 194 10.24 -1.29 -13.39
C ARG A 194 9.66 -1.95 -12.14
N MET A 195 8.37 -2.32 -12.16
CA MET A 195 7.75 -3.08 -11.06
C MET A 195 8.35 -4.47 -10.89
N GLN A 196 8.64 -5.18 -11.98
CA GLN A 196 9.29 -6.50 -11.91
C GLN A 196 10.70 -6.40 -11.34
N ASP A 197 11.46 -5.40 -11.77
CA ASP A 197 12.82 -5.14 -11.29
C ASP A 197 12.81 -4.76 -9.80
N ALA A 198 11.89 -3.90 -9.38
CA ALA A 198 11.70 -3.55 -7.97
C ALA A 198 11.33 -4.77 -7.11
N ARG A 199 10.45 -5.66 -7.60
CA ARG A 199 10.11 -6.93 -6.92
C ARG A 199 11.34 -7.84 -6.78
N HIS A 200 12.12 -7.98 -7.84
CA HIS A 200 13.35 -8.79 -7.79
C HIS A 200 14.36 -8.21 -6.80
N GLN A 201 14.49 -6.89 -6.75
CA GLN A 201 15.38 -6.22 -5.82
C GLN A 201 14.93 -6.42 -4.37
N ALA A 202 13.64 -6.19 -4.07
CA ALA A 202 13.09 -6.42 -2.74
C ALA A 202 13.25 -7.88 -2.26
N GLN A 203 13.10 -8.86 -3.17
CA GLN A 203 13.35 -10.27 -2.83
C GLN A 203 14.82 -10.55 -2.51
N ARG A 204 15.76 -9.94 -3.24
CA ARG A 204 17.21 -10.05 -2.97
C ARG A 204 17.56 -9.44 -1.63
N ASP A 205 17.03 -8.26 -1.34
CA ASP A 205 17.27 -7.56 -0.08
C ASP A 205 16.71 -8.35 1.11
N ALA A 206 15.51 -8.94 0.95
CA ALA A 206 14.93 -9.83 1.96
C ALA A 206 15.77 -11.11 2.17
N GLN A 207 16.31 -11.71 1.10
CA GLN A 207 17.22 -12.86 1.22
C GLN A 207 18.54 -12.49 1.89
N ALA A 208 19.10 -11.32 1.60
CA ALA A 208 20.31 -10.82 2.23
C ALA A 208 20.10 -10.63 3.74
N ARG A 209 19.01 -9.95 4.15
CA ARG A 209 18.65 -9.77 5.57
C ARG A 209 18.46 -11.10 6.29
N ARG A 210 17.84 -12.10 5.65
CA ARG A 210 17.69 -13.46 6.21
C ARG A 210 19.03 -14.18 6.41
N ARG A 211 19.96 -14.05 5.46
CA ARG A 211 21.31 -14.63 5.59
C ARG A 211 22.10 -13.96 6.71
N GLU A 212 21.95 -12.66 6.86
CA GLU A 212 22.60 -11.87 7.90
C GLU A 212 22.07 -12.24 9.29
N THR A 213 20.75 -12.35 9.46
CA THR A 213 20.14 -12.85 10.71
C THR A 213 20.54 -14.30 11.02
N GLN A 214 20.61 -15.18 10.02
CA GLN A 214 21.10 -16.56 10.21
C GLN A 214 22.60 -16.62 10.59
N ARG A 215 23.43 -15.70 10.07
CA ARG A 215 24.83 -15.56 10.47
C ARG A 215 24.97 -15.05 11.90
N ALA A 216 24.21 -14.02 12.27
CA ALA A 216 24.17 -13.49 13.63
C ALA A 216 23.73 -14.56 14.64
N ALA A 217 22.75 -15.41 14.29
CA ALA A 217 22.30 -16.53 15.12
C ALA A 217 23.31 -17.69 15.21
N ARG A 218 24.30 -17.77 14.29
CA ARG A 218 25.34 -18.82 14.26
C ARG A 218 26.68 -18.39 14.85
N ALA A 219 26.85 -17.14 15.28
CA ALA A 219 28.07 -16.71 15.94
C ALA A 219 28.17 -17.39 17.33
N PRO A 220 29.20 -18.22 17.59
CA PRO A 220 29.30 -18.93 18.86
C PRO A 220 29.77 -18.00 19.98
N GLN A 221 29.23 -18.22 21.18
CA GLN A 221 29.78 -17.80 22.46
C GLN A 221 31.25 -18.24 22.56
N ARG A 222 32.17 -17.42 22.06
CA ARG A 222 33.61 -17.52 22.30
C ARG A 222 33.99 -16.32 23.15
N ASP A 223 33.74 -16.41 24.45
CA ASP A 223 34.48 -15.60 25.44
C ASP A 223 34.35 -16.06 26.90
N SER A 224 33.73 -17.21 27.20
CA SER A 224 33.55 -17.68 28.59
C SER A 224 34.39 -18.90 28.99
N ARG A 225 35.47 -19.24 28.28
CA ARG A 225 36.36 -20.39 28.63
C ARG A 225 37.84 -20.09 28.85
N ALA A 226 38.21 -18.82 29.05
CA ALA A 226 39.61 -18.44 29.29
C ALA A 226 39.94 -18.09 30.77
N SER A 227 39.05 -18.34 31.73
CA SER A 227 39.25 -17.92 33.14
C SER A 227 39.29 -19.05 34.18
N GLU A 228 39.29 -20.33 33.80
CA GLU A 228 39.25 -21.48 34.75
C GLU A 228 40.39 -22.49 34.58
N ALA A 229 41.52 -22.07 34.00
CA ALA A 229 42.70 -22.92 33.85
C ALA A 229 43.92 -22.33 34.59
N ASP A 230 43.78 -22.01 35.88
CA ASP A 230 44.93 -21.75 36.76
C ASP A 230 44.62 -22.00 38.25
N ALA A 231 44.03 -23.16 38.56
CA ALA A 231 43.90 -23.61 39.95
C ALA A 231 43.82 -25.14 39.99
N GLY A 232 44.96 -25.81 40.09
CA GLY A 232 44.94 -27.27 40.11
C GLY A 232 46.30 -27.96 40.18
N SER A 233 47.18 -27.51 41.07
CA SER A 233 48.31 -28.34 41.50
C SER A 233 48.70 -27.98 42.93
N ASP A 234 48.18 -28.72 43.92
CA ASP A 234 49.09 -29.19 44.97
C ASP A 234 48.63 -30.44 45.73
N SER A 235 49.59 -31.35 45.82
CA SER A 235 49.85 -32.39 46.83
C SER A 235 48.76 -33.35 47.32
N ALA A 236 48.96 -34.62 46.94
CA ALA A 236 48.55 -35.80 47.68
C ALA A 236 49.61 -36.19 48.73
N THR A 237 49.18 -36.47 49.96
CA THR A 237 49.78 -37.37 50.97
C THR A 237 48.70 -37.57 52.04
N GLY A 238 48.27 -38.73 52.52
CA GLY A 238 48.77 -40.10 52.54
C GLY A 238 48.27 -40.72 53.85
N SER A 239 47.87 -42.00 53.82
CA SER A 239 47.64 -42.90 54.99
C SER A 239 46.45 -42.55 55.92
N GLU A 240 45.69 -43.44 56.52
CA GLU A 240 45.59 -44.90 56.65
C GLU A 240 44.19 -45.19 57.25
N PRO A 241 43.65 -46.42 57.22
CA PRO A 241 42.36 -46.75 57.79
C PRO A 241 42.49 -47.46 59.15
N THR A 242 41.67 -47.08 60.13
CA THR A 242 41.35 -47.97 61.25
C THR A 242 40.02 -47.59 61.89
N SER A 243 39.14 -48.60 62.00
CA SER A 243 37.95 -48.69 62.86
C SER A 243 38.26 -48.28 64.30
N ASP A 244 37.32 -47.74 65.08
CA ASP A 244 36.08 -48.36 65.58
C ASP A 244 35.10 -47.26 66.05
#